data_AF-A0A7J0AEG5-F1
#
_entry.id   AF-A0A7J0AEG5-F1
#
_cell.length_a   1.000
_cell.length_b   1.000
_cell.length_c   1.000
_cell.angle_alpha   90.00
_cell.angle_beta   90.00
_cell.angle_gamma   90.00
#
_symmetry.space_group_name_H-M   'P 1'
#
loop_
_entity.id
_entity.type
_entity.pdbx_description
1 polymer ?
#
loop_
_entity_poly.entity_id
_entity_poly.type
_entity_poly.pdbx_seq_one_letter_code
_entity_poly.pdbx_strand_id
1 'polypeptide(L)'
;MLDAIYFADSKPQIANSVHFGCDVLWGNGFSGFDNDRVNGIYERFVETVHLGDHTDELEQLNIKMRSDREVSTKDIINFWLSNDSRCEITKKLKESYKPLFLYHFASIVYFMAKMYKAKSLACPRSVLFCGNGSRYIDGLLSSDKATIKELVATIFKNVYGDIKDIQVILPDSRKECTCYGGLYRNSDVDVPDEFNFQGVSDRVYENVEQLKADFPAVSRDLLNTFASFNKLFADLLRILISKGELDKQVDSTEIINLISSGTQDSLEKNFKTQVIQKLNDSEVYHDSVFFLPIIDNVLKLTKI
;
A
#
# COMPACT_ATOMS: atom_id res chain seq x y z
N MET A 1 -7.36 1.54 -5.65
CA MET A 1 -7.33 2.91 -5.10
C MET A 1 -7.30 2.82 -3.59
N LEU A 2 -6.62 3.76 -2.93
CA LEU A 2 -6.64 4.00 -1.50
C LEU A 2 -7.31 5.35 -1.30
N ASP A 3 -8.36 5.37 -0.48
CA ASP A 3 -9.05 6.59 -0.09
C ASP A 3 -8.83 6.86 1.40
N ALA A 4 -8.39 8.07 1.73
CA ALA A 4 -8.14 8.50 3.09
C ALA A 4 -8.94 9.77 3.40
N ILE A 5 -9.61 9.80 4.55
CA ILE A 5 -10.34 10.97 5.05
C ILE A 5 -9.91 11.22 6.49
N TYR A 6 -9.56 12.47 6.80
CA TYR A 6 -9.28 12.92 8.15
C TYR A 6 -10.51 13.63 8.73
N PHE A 7 -10.87 13.29 9.97
CA PHE A 7 -11.94 13.93 10.72
C PHE A 7 -11.39 14.65 11.95
N ALA A 8 -11.89 15.87 12.19
CA ALA A 8 -11.74 16.59 13.46
C ALA A 8 -13.11 17.10 13.91
N ASP A 9 -13.40 17.01 15.20
CA ASP A 9 -14.67 17.48 15.78
C ASP A 9 -15.92 16.94 15.03
N SER A 10 -15.85 15.66 14.63
CA SER A 10 -16.87 14.95 13.84
C SER A 10 -17.13 15.53 12.44
N LYS A 11 -16.25 16.39 11.94
CA LYS A 11 -16.31 16.97 10.60
C LYS A 11 -15.18 16.44 9.74
N PRO A 12 -15.45 16.03 8.49
CA PRO A 12 -14.38 15.71 7.56
C PRO A 12 -13.61 17.01 7.24
N GLN A 13 -12.29 16.98 7.28
CA GLN A 13 -11.44 18.15 7.03
C GLN A 13 -10.75 18.03 5.69
N ILE A 14 -10.05 16.92 5.47
CA ILE A 14 -9.35 16.66 4.21
C ILE A 14 -9.60 15.24 3.72
N ALA A 15 -9.58 15.09 2.40
CA ALA A 15 -9.63 13.80 1.72
C ALA A 15 -8.50 13.70 0.68
N ASN A 16 -8.01 12.48 0.48
CA ASN A 16 -7.03 12.16 -0.57
C ASN A 16 -7.35 10.78 -1.15
N SER A 17 -7.10 10.64 -2.46
CA SER A 17 -7.29 9.39 -3.19
C SER A 17 -6.07 9.14 -4.09
N VAL A 18 -5.51 7.94 -4.03
CA VAL A 18 -4.28 7.55 -4.75
C VAL A 18 -4.37 6.13 -5.29
N HIS A 19 -3.69 5.80 -6.39
CA HIS A 19 -3.67 4.43 -6.94
C HIS A 19 -2.65 3.54 -6.22
N PHE A 20 -2.76 3.46 -4.90
CA PHE A 20 -1.96 2.59 -4.05
C PHE A 20 -2.84 1.74 -3.12
N GLY A 21 -3.80 1.04 -3.73
CA GLY A 21 -4.64 0.05 -3.03
C GLY A 21 -3.98 -1.34 -3.00
N CYS A 22 -4.59 -2.31 -2.31
CA CYS A 22 -4.00 -3.65 -2.13
C CYS A 22 -3.63 -4.40 -3.41
N ASP A 23 -4.23 -4.05 -4.54
CA ASP A 23 -3.93 -4.64 -5.86
C ASP A 23 -2.45 -4.49 -6.26
N VAL A 24 -1.75 -3.48 -5.73
CA VAL A 24 -0.30 -3.29 -6.01
C VAL A 24 0.55 -4.46 -5.49
N LEU A 25 0.06 -5.20 -4.48
CA LEU A 25 0.73 -6.40 -3.96
C LEU A 25 0.76 -7.54 -5.00
N TRP A 26 -0.22 -7.56 -5.90
CA TRP A 26 -0.47 -8.66 -6.84
C TRP A 26 -0.02 -8.32 -8.26
N GLY A 27 0.26 -7.06 -8.54
CA GLY A 27 0.67 -6.58 -9.86
C GLY A 27 2.17 -6.64 -10.11
N ASN A 28 2.60 -6.11 -11.25
CA ASN A 28 4.00 -6.14 -11.71
C ASN A 28 4.70 -4.77 -11.58
N GLY A 29 4.25 -3.94 -10.64
CA GLY A 29 4.71 -2.56 -10.51
C GLY A 29 4.44 -1.73 -11.77
N PHE A 30 5.40 -0.89 -12.18
CA PHE A 30 5.30 -0.10 -13.42
C PHE A 30 5.93 -0.78 -14.64
N SER A 31 6.03 -2.12 -14.67
CA SER A 31 6.47 -2.82 -15.88
C SER A 31 5.59 -2.39 -17.07
N GLY A 32 6.21 -1.92 -18.15
CA GLY A 32 5.50 -1.38 -19.32
C GLY A 32 4.75 -2.41 -20.16
N PHE A 33 4.73 -3.68 -19.72
CA PHE A 33 4.02 -4.78 -20.35
C PHE A 33 3.09 -5.42 -19.31
N ASP A 34 1.78 -5.28 -19.51
CA ASP A 34 0.76 -5.88 -18.63
C ASP A 34 0.86 -7.43 -18.61
N ASN A 35 1.42 -8.01 -19.67
CA ASN A 35 1.59 -9.45 -19.86
C ASN A 35 2.85 -10.02 -19.18
N ASP A 36 3.69 -9.18 -18.56
CA ASP A 36 4.85 -9.66 -17.81
C ASP A 36 4.39 -10.47 -16.59
N ARG A 37 5.05 -11.60 -16.31
CA ARG A 37 4.71 -12.51 -15.20
C ARG A 37 5.73 -12.45 -14.06
N VAL A 38 6.21 -11.24 -13.78
CA VAL A 38 7.40 -11.01 -12.94
C VAL A 38 7.09 -10.79 -11.45
N ASN A 39 5.82 -10.86 -11.04
CA ASN A 39 5.45 -10.85 -9.63
C ASN A 39 5.90 -12.16 -8.97
N GLY A 40 6.74 -12.07 -7.94
CA GLY A 40 7.36 -13.26 -7.34
C GLY A 40 6.39 -14.15 -6.55
N ILE A 41 5.22 -13.64 -6.12
CA ILE A 41 4.15 -14.47 -5.56
C ILE A 41 3.59 -15.39 -6.65
N TYR A 42 3.31 -14.82 -7.83
CA TYR A 42 2.86 -15.61 -8.97
C TYR A 42 3.93 -16.65 -9.35
N GLU A 43 5.18 -16.25 -9.54
CA GLU A 43 6.27 -17.16 -9.90
C GLU A 43 6.45 -18.29 -8.90
N ARG A 44 6.33 -18.00 -7.59
CA ARG A 44 6.47 -19.00 -6.52
C ARG A 44 5.32 -20.01 -6.50
N PHE A 45 4.10 -19.58 -6.80
CA PHE A 45 2.90 -20.40 -6.55
C PHE A 45 2.19 -20.91 -7.80
N VAL A 46 2.53 -20.42 -9.00
CA VAL A 46 1.87 -20.80 -10.26
C VAL A 46 1.83 -22.31 -10.52
N GLU A 47 2.87 -23.04 -10.10
CA GLU A 47 2.97 -24.50 -10.26
C GLU A 47 2.44 -25.30 -9.06
N THR A 48 2.15 -24.65 -7.93
CA THR A 48 1.76 -25.34 -6.68
C THR A 48 0.33 -25.04 -6.22
N VAL A 49 -0.30 -24.02 -6.81
CA VAL A 49 -1.70 -23.68 -6.56
C VAL A 49 -2.59 -24.39 -7.57
N HIS A 50 -3.35 -25.34 -7.04
CA HIS A 50 -4.41 -26.06 -7.74
C HIS A 50 -5.74 -25.85 -7.01
N LEU A 51 -6.83 -25.76 -7.76
CA LEU A 51 -8.18 -25.59 -7.22
C LEU A 51 -8.98 -26.90 -7.15
N GLY A 52 -8.46 -27.96 -7.76
CA GLY A 52 -9.05 -29.29 -7.87
C GLY A 52 -8.21 -30.19 -8.76
N ASP A 53 -8.77 -31.32 -9.19
CA ASP A 53 -8.17 -32.13 -10.25
C ASP A 53 -8.42 -31.53 -11.65
N HIS A 54 -7.86 -32.11 -12.70
CA HIS A 54 -8.01 -31.60 -14.07
C HIS A 54 -9.44 -31.65 -14.64
N THR A 55 -10.36 -32.33 -13.97
CA THR A 55 -11.78 -32.37 -14.36
C THR A 55 -12.61 -31.29 -13.64
N ASP A 56 -12.06 -30.67 -12.61
CA ASP A 56 -12.69 -29.55 -11.90
C ASP A 56 -12.71 -28.28 -12.78
N GLU A 57 -13.89 -27.67 -12.90
CA GLU A 57 -14.10 -26.48 -13.74
C GLU A 57 -13.26 -25.28 -13.28
N LEU A 58 -13.04 -25.12 -11.96
CA LEU A 58 -12.21 -24.05 -11.42
C LEU A 58 -10.73 -24.29 -11.72
N GLU A 59 -10.26 -25.54 -11.69
CA GLU A 59 -8.87 -25.84 -12.09
C GLU A 59 -8.68 -25.66 -13.60
N GLN A 60 -9.67 -26.03 -14.43
CA GLN A 60 -9.61 -25.74 -15.87
C GLN A 60 -9.56 -24.24 -16.15
N LEU A 61 -10.34 -23.43 -15.41
CA LEU A 61 -10.27 -21.98 -15.48
C LEU A 61 -8.89 -21.46 -15.00
N ASN A 62 -8.36 -21.99 -13.91
CA ASN A 62 -7.02 -21.67 -13.39
C ASN A 62 -5.92 -21.94 -14.44
N ILE A 63 -5.96 -23.11 -15.10
CA ILE A 63 -5.07 -23.46 -16.21
C ILE A 63 -5.21 -22.45 -17.35
N LYS A 64 -6.45 -22.13 -17.76
CA LYS A 64 -6.72 -21.19 -18.84
C LYS A 64 -6.17 -19.80 -18.52
N MET A 65 -6.43 -19.27 -17.32
CA MET A 65 -5.93 -17.97 -16.86
C MET A 65 -4.40 -17.91 -16.84
N ARG A 66 -3.71 -18.99 -16.48
CA ARG A 66 -2.24 -19.07 -16.52
C ARG A 66 -1.69 -19.07 -17.96
N SER A 67 -2.39 -19.72 -18.89
CA SER A 67 -1.99 -19.82 -20.30
C SER A 67 -2.29 -18.57 -21.12
N ASP A 68 -3.30 -17.78 -20.71
CA ASP A 68 -3.72 -16.56 -21.37
C ASP A 68 -2.80 -15.40 -20.95
N ARG A 69 -2.08 -14.81 -21.92
CA ARG A 69 -1.14 -13.73 -21.66
C ARG A 69 -1.82 -12.40 -21.33
N GLU A 70 -3.09 -12.23 -21.71
CA GLU A 70 -3.85 -10.99 -21.48
C GLU A 70 -4.43 -10.90 -20.06
N VAL A 71 -4.57 -12.03 -19.37
CA VAL A 71 -4.93 -12.04 -17.94
C VAL A 71 -3.76 -11.47 -17.15
N SER A 72 -3.92 -10.66 -16.11
CA SER A 72 -2.77 -10.14 -15.33
C SER A 72 -2.37 -11.07 -14.17
N THR A 73 -1.15 -10.91 -13.62
CA THR A 73 -0.77 -11.58 -12.35
C THR A 73 -1.71 -11.21 -11.22
N LYS A 74 -2.17 -9.96 -11.21
CA LYS A 74 -3.18 -9.45 -10.29
C LYS A 74 -4.49 -10.25 -10.38
N ASP A 75 -5.00 -10.50 -11.58
CA ASP A 75 -6.26 -11.23 -11.76
C ASP A 75 -6.13 -12.70 -11.33
N ILE A 76 -5.00 -13.33 -11.65
CA ILE A 76 -4.72 -14.71 -11.24
C ILE A 76 -4.63 -14.84 -9.72
N ILE A 77 -3.86 -13.98 -9.06
CA ILE A 77 -3.71 -14.02 -7.61
C ILE A 77 -5.04 -13.66 -6.92
N ASN A 78 -5.79 -12.67 -7.43
CA ASN A 78 -7.13 -12.37 -6.92
C ASN A 78 -8.10 -13.54 -7.09
N PHE A 79 -7.99 -14.31 -8.18
CA PHE A 79 -8.76 -15.53 -8.38
C PHE A 79 -8.38 -16.61 -7.36
N TRP A 80 -7.09 -16.80 -7.06
CA TRP A 80 -6.66 -17.70 -5.99
C TRP A 80 -7.18 -17.27 -4.62
N LEU A 81 -7.07 -15.98 -4.28
CA LEU A 81 -7.57 -15.42 -3.02
C LEU A 81 -9.09 -15.58 -2.88
N SER A 82 -9.84 -15.42 -3.99
CA SER A 82 -11.29 -15.62 -4.00
C SER A 82 -11.68 -17.09 -3.80
N ASN A 83 -10.76 -18.02 -4.06
CA ASN A 83 -10.95 -19.46 -3.91
C ASN A 83 -10.03 -20.06 -2.83
N ASP A 84 -9.65 -19.26 -1.82
CA ASP A 84 -8.68 -19.63 -0.79
C ASP A 84 -8.99 -20.97 -0.09
N SER A 85 -10.28 -21.27 0.13
CA SER A 85 -10.73 -22.54 0.72
C SER A 85 -10.32 -23.80 -0.06
N ARG A 86 -9.91 -23.66 -1.33
CA ARG A 86 -9.49 -24.76 -2.21
C ARG A 86 -7.98 -24.91 -2.30
N CYS A 87 -7.23 -23.80 -2.24
CA CYS A 87 -5.78 -23.79 -2.49
C CYS A 87 -4.92 -23.33 -1.30
N GLU A 88 -5.55 -22.85 -0.22
CA GLU A 88 -4.90 -22.35 0.99
C GLU A 88 -3.83 -21.26 0.71
N ILE A 89 -4.04 -20.43 -0.32
CA ILE A 89 -3.06 -19.41 -0.74
C ILE A 89 -2.76 -18.41 0.38
N THR A 90 -3.75 -18.05 1.21
CA THR A 90 -3.62 -17.14 2.36
C THR A 90 -2.63 -17.70 3.38
N LYS A 91 -2.67 -19.02 3.63
CA LYS A 91 -1.73 -19.69 4.52
C LYS A 91 -0.31 -19.61 3.96
N LYS A 92 -0.13 -19.96 2.68
CA LYS A 92 1.16 -19.88 1.98
C LYS A 92 1.73 -18.46 1.99
N LEU A 93 0.87 -17.46 1.75
CA LEU A 93 1.24 -16.04 1.78
C LEU A 93 1.69 -15.58 3.17
N LYS A 94 0.95 -15.96 4.22
CA LYS A 94 1.24 -15.58 5.61
C LYS A 94 2.60 -16.09 6.08
N GLU A 95 3.00 -17.27 5.61
CA GLU A 95 4.27 -17.90 5.96
C GLU A 95 5.47 -17.26 5.23
N SER A 96 5.29 -16.80 3.99
CA SER A 96 6.43 -16.37 3.15
C SER A 96 6.55 -14.86 2.93
N TYR A 97 5.47 -14.07 3.07
CA TYR A 97 5.43 -12.70 2.56
C TYR A 97 5.07 -11.63 3.60
N LYS A 98 5.25 -11.92 4.90
CA LYS A 98 4.90 -10.95 5.95
C LYS A 98 5.66 -9.61 5.86
N PRO A 99 6.96 -9.54 5.49
CA PRO A 99 7.63 -8.27 5.25
C PRO A 99 7.00 -7.42 4.14
N LEU A 100 6.49 -8.06 3.07
CA LEU A 100 5.77 -7.40 1.99
C LEU A 100 4.48 -6.74 2.50
N PHE A 101 3.67 -7.48 3.26
CA PHE A 101 2.41 -6.94 3.83
C PHE A 101 2.67 -5.82 4.82
N LEU A 102 3.73 -5.93 5.62
CA LEU A 102 4.15 -4.89 6.54
C LEU A 102 4.59 -3.63 5.77
N TYR A 103 5.38 -3.78 4.69
CA TYR A 103 5.88 -2.65 3.91
C TYR A 103 4.73 -1.85 3.31
N HIS A 104 3.82 -2.53 2.60
CA HIS A 104 2.64 -1.91 2.01
C HIS A 104 1.76 -1.21 3.07
N PHE A 105 1.49 -1.89 4.19
CA PHE A 105 0.73 -1.31 5.31
C PHE A 105 1.42 -0.05 5.87
N ALA A 106 2.73 -0.15 6.13
CA ALA A 106 3.51 0.94 6.69
C ALA A 106 3.58 2.13 5.76
N SER A 107 3.71 1.92 4.44
CA SER A 107 3.72 3.00 3.44
C SER A 107 2.41 3.79 3.46
N ILE A 108 1.26 3.11 3.57
CA ILE A 108 -0.06 3.75 3.65
C ILE A 108 -0.17 4.61 4.92
N VAL A 109 0.11 4.03 6.09
CA VAL A 109 -0.04 4.73 7.38
C VAL A 109 0.97 5.87 7.49
N TYR A 110 2.20 5.68 7.02
CA TYR A 110 3.23 6.71 7.02
C TYR A 110 2.88 7.87 6.09
N PHE A 111 2.39 7.57 4.89
CA PHE A 111 1.90 8.58 3.94
C PHE A 111 0.79 9.43 4.55
N MET A 112 -0.23 8.79 5.16
CA MET A 112 -1.31 9.50 5.85
C MET A 112 -0.79 10.37 6.99
N ALA A 113 0.10 9.84 7.85
CA ALA A 113 0.68 10.60 8.95
C ALA A 113 1.46 11.84 8.46
N LYS A 114 2.24 11.69 7.39
CA LYS A 114 2.98 12.79 6.75
C LYS A 114 2.05 13.83 6.13
N MET A 115 0.98 13.39 5.47
CA MET A 115 -0.05 14.25 4.88
C MET A 115 -0.73 15.12 5.94
N TYR A 116 -1.18 14.49 7.03
CA TYR A 116 -1.85 15.18 8.13
C TYR A 116 -0.90 16.20 8.78
N LYS A 117 0.37 15.81 8.99
CA LYS A 117 1.38 16.71 9.55
C LYS A 117 1.70 17.88 8.62
N ALA A 118 1.77 17.67 7.31
CA ALA A 118 1.99 18.73 6.33
C ALA A 118 0.86 19.78 6.39
N LYS A 119 -0.39 19.35 6.54
CA LYS A 119 -1.54 20.24 6.76
C LYS A 119 -1.67 20.79 8.17
N SER A 120 -0.64 20.64 9.01
CA SER A 120 -0.65 21.09 10.41
C SER A 120 -1.82 20.53 11.23
N LEU A 121 -2.34 19.35 10.85
CA LEU A 121 -3.41 18.67 11.57
C LEU A 121 -2.83 17.86 12.74
N ALA A 122 -3.62 17.76 13.80
CA ALA A 122 -3.26 16.98 14.98
C ALA A 122 -3.10 15.48 14.65
N CYS A 123 -2.32 14.78 15.46
CA CYS A 123 -2.24 13.32 15.37
C CYS A 123 -3.62 12.71 15.67
N PRO A 124 -4.16 11.82 14.80
CA PRO A 124 -5.47 11.22 15.01
C PRO A 124 -5.47 10.33 16.25
N ARG A 125 -6.61 10.31 16.96
CA ARG A 125 -6.82 9.46 18.15
C ARG A 125 -7.35 8.07 17.79
N SER A 126 -7.87 7.92 16.58
CA SER A 126 -8.41 6.66 16.06
C SER A 126 -8.10 6.53 14.57
N VAL A 127 -7.78 5.31 14.13
CA VAL A 127 -7.58 4.95 12.73
C VAL A 127 -8.53 3.81 12.39
N LEU A 128 -9.37 4.03 11.38
CA LEU A 128 -10.35 3.06 10.89
C LEU A 128 -9.91 2.57 9.51
N PHE A 129 -9.78 1.25 9.34
CA PHE A 129 -9.52 0.65 8.05
C PHE A 129 -10.79 -0.01 7.51
N CYS A 130 -11.32 0.50 6.41
CA CYS A 130 -12.49 -0.03 5.72
C CYS A 130 -12.15 -0.47 4.28
N GLY A 131 -13.14 -1.02 3.57
CA GLY A 131 -12.97 -1.56 2.22
C GLY A 131 -12.32 -2.95 2.16
N ASN A 132 -12.53 -3.67 1.06
CA ASN A 132 -11.98 -5.01 0.88
C ASN A 132 -10.45 -5.05 0.90
N GLY A 133 -9.80 -3.99 0.44
CA GLY A 133 -8.35 -3.91 0.40
C GLY A 133 -7.67 -3.86 1.77
N SER A 134 -8.40 -3.66 2.86
CA SER A 134 -7.85 -3.71 4.23
C SER A 134 -7.98 -5.07 4.91
N ARG A 135 -8.61 -6.08 4.26
CA ARG A 135 -8.78 -7.44 4.82
C ARG A 135 -7.46 -8.19 5.02
N TYR A 136 -6.40 -7.84 4.28
CA TYR A 136 -5.11 -8.50 4.46
C TYR A 136 -4.43 -8.11 5.79
N ILE A 137 -4.86 -7.02 6.44
CA ILE A 137 -4.20 -6.50 7.66
C ILE A 137 -4.32 -7.51 8.81
N ASP A 138 -5.51 -8.05 9.06
CA ASP A 138 -5.73 -9.07 10.09
C ASP A 138 -5.65 -10.51 9.56
N GLY A 139 -5.75 -10.71 8.24
CA GLY A 139 -5.60 -12.02 7.61
C GLY A 139 -4.15 -12.44 7.35
N LEU A 140 -3.31 -11.52 6.87
CA LEU A 140 -1.95 -11.81 6.38
C LEU A 140 -0.84 -11.11 7.19
N LEU A 141 -1.05 -9.87 7.64
CA LEU A 141 -0.04 -9.13 8.40
C LEU A 141 0.04 -9.62 9.86
N SER A 142 -1.04 -9.52 10.65
CA SER A 142 -1.08 -10.08 12.00
C SER A 142 -2.51 -10.27 12.48
N SER A 143 -2.82 -11.42 13.08
CA SER A 143 -4.13 -11.65 13.70
C SER A 143 -4.26 -11.00 15.08
N ASP A 144 -3.15 -10.52 15.66
CA ASP A 144 -3.13 -9.84 16.94
C ASP A 144 -3.38 -8.32 16.78
N LYS A 145 -4.57 -7.88 17.19
CA LYS A 145 -4.96 -6.46 17.14
C LYS A 145 -4.04 -5.56 17.97
N ALA A 146 -3.40 -6.08 19.03
CA ALA A 146 -2.45 -5.30 19.83
C ALA A 146 -1.17 -5.03 19.02
N THR A 147 -0.66 -6.02 18.30
CA THR A 147 0.46 -5.86 17.37
C THR A 147 0.15 -4.85 16.28
N ILE A 148 -1.02 -4.92 15.63
CA ILE A 148 -1.42 -3.92 14.62
C ILE A 148 -1.47 -2.51 15.22
N LYS A 149 -2.04 -2.35 16.41
CA LYS A 149 -2.07 -1.07 17.14
C LYS A 149 -0.67 -0.55 17.42
N GLU A 150 0.26 -1.40 17.85
CA GLU A 150 1.65 -1.05 18.12
C GLU A 150 2.38 -0.58 16.85
N LEU A 151 2.14 -1.24 15.71
CA LEU A 151 2.68 -0.82 14.40
C LEU A 151 2.18 0.59 14.03
N VAL A 152 0.86 0.82 14.10
CA VAL A 152 0.26 2.14 13.80
C VAL A 152 0.80 3.22 14.73
N ALA A 153 0.82 2.96 16.04
CA ALA A 153 1.34 3.90 17.02
C ALA A 153 2.82 4.23 16.78
N THR A 154 3.63 3.24 16.42
CA THR A 154 5.06 3.44 16.10
C THR A 154 5.24 4.35 14.87
N ILE A 155 4.42 4.16 13.83
CA ILE A 155 4.46 4.99 12.63
C ILE A 155 4.05 6.44 12.95
N PHE A 156 2.94 6.64 13.66
CA PHE A 156 2.53 7.99 14.05
C PHE A 156 3.53 8.66 14.98
N LYS A 157 4.12 7.91 15.93
CA LYS A 157 5.16 8.42 16.83
C LYS A 157 6.40 8.86 16.05
N ASN A 158 6.79 8.12 15.01
CA ASN A 158 7.91 8.50 14.16
C ASN A 158 7.67 9.86 13.46
N VAL A 159 6.43 10.12 13.02
CA VAL A 159 6.09 11.36 12.30
C VAL A 159 5.81 12.52 13.25
N TYR A 160 5.06 12.30 14.34
CA TYR A 160 4.59 13.35 15.24
C TYR A 160 5.46 13.56 16.48
N GLY A 161 6.36 12.64 16.81
CA GLY A 161 7.04 12.62 18.11
C GLY A 161 6.13 12.00 19.16
N ASP A 162 6.04 12.59 20.34
CA ASP A 162 5.17 12.06 21.39
C ASP A 162 3.70 12.18 21.02
N ILE A 163 3.02 11.04 21.02
CA ILE A 163 1.60 10.92 20.70
C ILE A 163 0.82 10.42 21.91
N LYS A 164 -0.47 10.77 21.96
CA LYS A 164 -1.40 10.09 22.86
C LYS A 164 -1.74 8.71 22.28
N ASP A 165 -2.30 7.82 23.12
CA ASP A 165 -2.73 6.49 22.67
C ASP A 165 -3.67 6.58 21.46
N ILE A 166 -3.46 5.68 20.48
CA ILE A 166 -4.24 5.60 19.23
C ILE A 166 -5.08 4.33 19.26
N GLN A 167 -6.36 4.45 18.96
CA GLN A 167 -7.23 3.31 18.72
C GLN A 167 -7.14 2.85 17.26
N VAL A 168 -7.04 1.55 17.02
CA VAL A 168 -7.14 0.98 15.67
C VAL A 168 -8.43 0.18 15.57
N ILE A 169 -9.23 0.46 14.56
CA ILE A 169 -10.53 -0.16 14.32
C ILE A 169 -10.48 -0.91 12.99
N LEU A 170 -10.76 -2.22 13.09
CA LEU A 170 -10.83 -3.17 11.98
C LEU A 170 -12.22 -3.82 12.05
N PRO A 171 -13.23 -3.27 11.37
CA PRO A 171 -14.57 -3.84 11.36
C PRO A 171 -14.59 -5.19 10.66
N ASP A 172 -15.50 -6.09 11.06
CA ASP A 172 -15.69 -7.35 10.34
C ASP A 172 -16.33 -7.09 8.95
N SER A 173 -17.31 -6.19 8.92
CA SER A 173 -18.04 -5.76 7.71
C SER A 173 -17.36 -4.58 7.00
N ARG A 174 -16.12 -4.78 6.52
CA ARG A 174 -15.29 -3.71 5.92
C ARG A 174 -15.87 -3.13 4.64
N LYS A 175 -16.49 -3.98 3.80
CA LYS A 175 -17.08 -3.56 2.52
C LYS A 175 -18.29 -2.66 2.79
N GLU A 176 -19.10 -3.07 3.75
CA GLU A 176 -20.32 -2.40 4.18
C GLU A 176 -20.00 -1.09 4.87
N CYS A 177 -18.91 -0.98 5.65
CA CYS A 177 -18.45 0.28 6.24
C CYS A 177 -18.31 1.39 5.17
N THR A 178 -17.66 1.09 4.04
CA THR A 178 -17.50 2.04 2.94
C THR A 178 -18.85 2.41 2.32
N CYS A 179 -19.71 1.43 2.07
CA CYS A 179 -21.04 1.66 1.52
C CYS A 179 -21.93 2.49 2.46
N TYR A 180 -21.92 2.19 3.75
CA TYR A 180 -22.66 2.92 4.78
C TYR A 180 -22.15 4.34 4.94
N GLY A 181 -20.83 4.57 4.83
CA GLY A 181 -20.27 5.91 4.79
C GLY A 181 -20.84 6.76 3.64
N GLY A 182 -21.08 6.16 2.47
CA GLY A 182 -21.72 6.82 1.35
C GLY A 182 -23.24 7.00 1.50
N LEU A 183 -23.94 5.96 1.99
CA LEU A 183 -25.41 5.96 2.11
C LEU A 183 -25.93 6.83 3.25
N TYR A 184 -25.25 6.84 4.40
CA TYR A 184 -25.65 7.61 5.58
C TYR A 184 -24.94 8.97 5.66
N ARG A 185 -24.29 9.40 4.58
CA ARG A 185 -23.78 10.77 4.49
C ARG A 185 -24.98 11.71 4.48
N ASN A 186 -25.17 12.45 5.56
CA ASN A 186 -26.18 13.50 5.60
C ASN A 186 -25.83 14.55 4.52
N SER A 187 -26.82 15.06 3.79
CA SER A 187 -26.60 16.07 2.74
C SER A 187 -25.95 17.35 3.26
N ASP A 188 -26.11 17.60 4.57
CA ASP A 188 -25.60 18.77 5.27
C ASP A 188 -24.20 18.55 5.87
N VAL A 189 -23.56 17.40 5.62
CA VAL A 189 -22.17 17.15 6.06
C VAL A 189 -21.20 17.88 5.14
N ASP A 190 -20.39 18.74 5.75
CA ASP A 190 -19.27 19.45 5.12
C ASP A 190 -18.50 18.53 4.16
N VAL A 191 -18.16 19.04 2.97
CA VAL A 191 -17.31 18.32 2.02
C VAL A 191 -15.86 18.51 2.48
N PRO A 192 -15.06 17.45 2.67
CA PRO A 192 -13.65 17.62 2.98
C PRO A 192 -12.92 18.31 1.83
N ASP A 193 -11.92 19.12 2.15
CA ASP A 193 -11.03 19.68 1.16
C ASP A 193 -10.21 18.55 0.52
N GLU A 194 -10.17 18.50 -0.81
CA GLU A 194 -9.26 17.60 -1.49
C GLU A 194 -7.82 18.07 -1.27
N PHE A 195 -6.97 17.20 -0.73
CA PHE A 195 -5.55 17.46 -0.58
C PHE A 195 -4.74 16.44 -1.37
N ASN A 196 -4.35 16.83 -2.58
CA ASN A 196 -3.47 16.05 -3.43
C ASN A 196 -2.01 16.14 -2.97
N PHE A 197 -1.66 15.30 -1.99
CA PHE A 197 -0.37 15.31 -1.31
C PHE A 197 0.69 14.48 -2.06
N GLN A 198 1.77 15.13 -2.49
CA GLN A 198 2.86 14.50 -3.25
C GLN A 198 3.91 13.77 -2.38
N GLY A 199 3.67 13.65 -1.07
CA GLY A 199 4.57 12.99 -0.11
C GLY A 199 5.48 13.93 0.67
N VAL A 200 5.63 15.17 0.20
CA VAL A 200 6.45 16.23 0.83
C VAL A 200 5.76 17.58 0.73
N SER A 201 5.99 18.43 1.74
CA SER A 201 5.40 19.78 1.88
C SER A 201 3.86 19.81 1.85
N ASP A 202 3.27 20.97 2.10
CA ASP A 202 1.83 21.20 1.96
C ASP A 202 1.44 21.80 0.60
N ARG A 203 2.40 21.91 -0.33
CA ARG A 203 2.20 22.46 -1.66
C ARG A 203 1.24 21.59 -2.47
N VAL A 204 0.22 22.23 -3.04
CA VAL A 204 -0.69 21.65 -4.02
C VAL A 204 -0.27 22.14 -5.39
N TYR A 205 -0.13 21.22 -6.34
CA TYR A 205 0.25 21.52 -7.72
C TYR A 205 -1.01 21.62 -8.58
N GLU A 206 -1.18 22.75 -9.25
CA GLU A 206 -2.34 22.97 -10.13
C GLU A 206 -2.24 22.17 -11.42
N ASN A 207 -1.03 21.80 -11.82
CA ASN A 207 -0.78 21.04 -13.03
C ASN A 207 0.59 20.35 -13.02
N VAL A 208 0.81 19.49 -14.01
CA VAL A 208 2.04 18.72 -14.21
C VAL A 208 3.23 19.63 -14.51
N GLU A 209 3.06 20.78 -15.19
CA GLU A 209 4.14 21.74 -15.44
C GLU A 209 4.78 22.25 -14.14
N GLN A 210 3.95 22.69 -13.18
CA GLN A 210 4.43 23.15 -11.88
C GLN A 210 5.15 22.03 -11.12
N LEU A 211 4.59 20.81 -11.13
CA LEU A 211 5.20 19.65 -10.48
C LEU A 211 6.54 19.27 -11.12
N LYS A 212 6.64 19.33 -12.46
CA LYS A 212 7.89 19.09 -13.21
C LYS A 212 8.97 20.10 -12.83
N ALA A 213 8.62 21.39 -12.74
CA ALA A 213 9.57 22.44 -12.38
C ALA A 213 10.12 22.26 -10.96
N ASP A 214 9.27 21.82 -10.03
CA ASP A 214 9.63 21.58 -8.63
C ASP A 214 10.28 20.22 -8.37
N PHE A 215 10.18 19.27 -9.32
CA PHE A 215 10.58 17.89 -9.13
C PHE A 215 12.00 17.70 -8.55
N PRO A 216 13.03 18.48 -8.93
CA PRO A 216 14.36 18.36 -8.31
C PRO A 216 14.35 18.57 -6.79
N ALA A 217 13.55 19.52 -6.29
CA ALA A 217 13.41 19.76 -4.85
C ALA A 217 12.53 18.68 -4.19
N VAL A 218 11.39 18.34 -4.82
CA VAL A 218 10.49 17.28 -4.37
C VAL A 218 11.22 15.93 -4.25
N SER A 219 12.02 15.59 -5.27
CA SER A 219 12.82 14.36 -5.32
C SER A 219 13.81 14.29 -4.17
N ARG A 220 14.61 15.34 -3.95
CA ARG A 220 15.56 15.42 -2.83
C ARG A 220 14.86 15.22 -1.47
N ASP A 221 13.73 15.88 -1.26
CA ASP A 221 13.01 15.81 0.01
C ASP A 221 12.31 14.45 0.20
N LEU A 222 11.86 13.83 -0.90
CA LEU A 222 11.36 12.46 -0.91
C LEU A 222 12.45 11.45 -0.60
N LEU A 223 13.67 11.59 -1.12
CA LEU A 223 14.79 10.70 -0.79
C LEU A 223 15.11 10.71 0.72
N ASN A 224 15.08 11.89 1.35
CA ASN A 224 15.20 12.00 2.81
C ASN A 224 14.03 11.33 3.55
N THR A 225 12.82 11.46 2.98
CA THR A 225 11.61 10.81 3.50
C THR A 225 11.71 9.29 3.40
N PHE A 226 12.20 8.74 2.28
CA PHE A 226 12.40 7.30 2.10
C PHE A 226 13.50 6.75 3.00
N ALA A 227 14.61 7.47 3.20
CA ALA A 227 15.64 7.08 4.15
C ALA A 227 15.07 6.97 5.58
N SER A 228 14.24 7.93 5.98
CA SER A 228 13.55 7.93 7.28
C SER A 228 12.53 6.78 7.38
N PHE A 229 11.77 6.55 6.32
CA PHE A 229 10.80 5.45 6.24
C PHE A 229 11.47 4.08 6.28
N ASN A 230 12.59 3.88 5.60
CA ASN A 230 13.32 2.60 5.63
C ASN A 230 13.88 2.30 7.03
N LYS A 231 14.35 3.33 7.76
CA LYS A 231 14.74 3.17 9.17
C LYS A 231 13.55 2.76 10.05
N LEU A 232 12.41 3.44 9.88
CA LEU A 232 11.17 3.07 10.58
C LEU A 232 10.74 1.65 10.24
N PHE A 233 10.79 1.25 8.97
CA PHE A 233 10.42 -0.08 8.53
C PHE A 233 11.30 -1.18 9.18
N ALA A 234 12.59 -0.91 9.39
CA ALA A 234 13.46 -1.80 10.15
C ALA A 234 12.97 -1.99 11.59
N ASP A 235 12.51 -0.92 12.25
CA ASP A 235 11.94 -1.00 13.60
C ASP A 235 10.62 -1.79 13.60
N LEU A 236 9.77 -1.62 12.58
CA LEU A 236 8.53 -2.37 12.44
C LEU A 236 8.78 -3.87 12.22
N LEU A 237 9.81 -4.24 11.45
CA LEU A 237 10.22 -5.64 11.30
C LEU A 237 10.63 -6.25 12.64
N ARG A 238 11.40 -5.50 13.45
CA ARG A 238 11.79 -5.94 14.81
C ARG A 238 10.59 -6.15 15.72
N ILE A 239 9.54 -5.33 15.60
CA ILE A 239 8.28 -5.55 16.33
C ILE A 239 7.71 -6.92 15.95
N LEU A 240 7.53 -7.24 14.67
CA LEU A 240 7.00 -8.54 14.25
C LEU A 240 7.87 -9.71 14.71
N ILE A 241 9.20 -9.59 14.65
CA ILE A 241 10.12 -10.61 15.17
C ILE A 241 9.94 -10.79 16.67
N SER A 242 9.84 -9.70 17.44
CA SER A 242 9.67 -9.75 18.89
C SER A 242 8.35 -10.39 19.33
N LYS A 243 7.31 -10.27 18.50
CA LYS A 243 5.98 -10.87 18.72
C LYS A 243 5.89 -12.32 18.24
N GLY A 244 6.94 -12.86 17.61
CA GLY A 244 6.93 -14.19 17.00
C GLY A 244 6.06 -14.28 15.74
N GLU A 245 5.70 -13.14 15.15
CA GLU A 245 4.94 -13.08 13.90
C GLU A 245 5.84 -13.26 12.67
N LEU A 246 7.13 -12.92 12.80
CA LEU A 246 8.15 -13.08 11.77
C LEU A 246 9.30 -13.94 12.31
N ASP A 247 9.84 -14.84 11.48
CA ASP A 247 10.98 -15.69 11.89
C ASP A 247 12.20 -14.81 12.24
N LYS A 248 12.89 -15.18 13.33
CA LYS A 248 14.14 -14.53 13.77
C LYS A 248 15.27 -14.67 12.74
N GLN A 249 15.18 -15.65 11.84
CA GLN A 249 16.13 -15.84 10.75
C GLN A 249 15.95 -14.83 9.60
N VAL A 250 14.85 -14.08 9.56
CA VAL A 250 14.64 -13.06 8.53
C VAL A 250 15.68 -11.95 8.67
N ASP A 251 16.54 -11.81 7.66
CA ASP A 251 17.56 -10.76 7.65
C ASP A 251 16.93 -9.40 7.31
N SER A 252 16.58 -8.66 8.36
CA SER A 252 16.09 -7.29 8.21
C SER A 252 17.07 -6.38 7.46
N THR A 253 18.38 -6.62 7.53
CA THR A 253 19.39 -5.81 6.83
C THR A 253 19.32 -6.04 5.34
N GLU A 254 19.20 -7.30 4.91
CA GLU A 254 19.03 -7.65 3.50
C GLU A 254 17.76 -7.03 2.92
N ILE A 255 16.64 -7.12 3.65
CA ILE A 255 15.37 -6.50 3.26
C ILE A 255 15.52 -4.98 3.12
N ILE A 256 16.16 -4.30 4.09
CA ILE A 256 16.39 -2.85 4.03
C ILE A 256 17.30 -2.47 2.86
N ASN A 257 18.36 -3.25 2.60
CA ASN A 257 19.24 -3.03 1.45
C ASN A 257 18.50 -3.19 0.13
N LEU A 258 17.64 -4.22 0.01
CA LEU A 258 16.82 -4.47 -1.17
C LEU A 258 15.90 -3.30 -1.51
N ILE A 259 15.17 -2.77 -0.52
CA ILE A 259 14.23 -1.65 -0.74
C ILE A 259 14.95 -0.30 -0.86
N SER A 260 16.16 -0.16 -0.31
CA SER A 260 16.94 1.08 -0.44
C SER A 260 17.65 1.17 -1.80
N SER A 261 18.06 0.01 -2.33
CA SER A 261 18.72 -0.12 -3.63
C SER A 261 17.88 0.46 -4.77
N GLY A 262 18.47 1.40 -5.53
CA GLY A 262 17.86 1.98 -6.73
C GLY A 262 16.63 2.85 -6.46
N THR A 263 16.41 3.34 -5.24
CA THR A 263 15.24 4.17 -4.90
C THR A 263 15.19 5.46 -5.72
N GLN A 264 16.33 6.14 -5.87
CA GLN A 264 16.42 7.37 -6.67
C GLN A 264 16.16 7.09 -8.15
N ASP A 265 16.82 6.09 -8.72
CA ASP A 265 16.63 5.71 -10.13
C ASP A 265 15.18 5.32 -10.42
N SER A 266 14.55 4.57 -9.51
CA SER A 266 13.14 4.20 -9.59
C SER A 266 12.23 5.43 -9.54
N LEU A 267 12.47 6.36 -8.60
CA LEU A 267 11.71 7.61 -8.49
C LEU A 267 11.81 8.44 -9.78
N GLU A 268 13.02 8.69 -10.28
CA GLU A 268 13.24 9.50 -11.48
C GLU A 268 12.66 8.84 -12.73
N LYS A 269 12.90 7.53 -12.91
CA LYS A 269 12.35 6.74 -14.01
C LYS A 269 10.83 6.74 -13.99
N ASN A 270 10.21 6.49 -12.83
CA ASN A 270 8.76 6.37 -12.72
C ASN A 270 8.09 7.74 -12.80
N PHE A 271 8.73 8.81 -12.32
CA PHE A 271 8.23 10.16 -12.55
C PHE A 271 8.21 10.48 -14.06
N LYS A 272 9.29 10.17 -14.78
CA LYS A 272 9.34 10.34 -16.23
C LYS A 272 8.28 9.51 -16.95
N THR A 273 8.17 8.23 -16.65
CA THR A 273 7.31 7.31 -17.41
C THR A 273 5.83 7.37 -17.03
N GLN A 274 5.51 7.69 -15.77
CA GLN A 274 4.13 7.70 -15.28
C GLN A 274 3.52 9.09 -15.21
N VAL A 275 4.33 10.14 -15.08
CA VAL A 275 3.86 11.52 -14.99
C VAL A 275 4.17 12.26 -16.29
N ILE A 276 5.44 12.39 -16.66
CA ILE A 276 5.86 13.24 -17.80
C ILE A 276 5.36 12.71 -19.14
N GLN A 277 5.39 11.40 -19.36
CA GLN A 277 5.05 10.78 -20.65
C GLN A 277 3.56 10.47 -20.82
N LYS A 278 2.80 10.34 -19.72
CA LYS A 278 1.39 9.95 -19.76
C LYS A 278 0.42 11.13 -19.62
N LEU A 279 0.89 12.28 -19.13
CA LEU A 279 0.05 13.44 -18.86
C LEU A 279 0.59 14.67 -19.59
N ASN A 280 -0.33 15.50 -20.05
CA ASN A 280 -0.05 16.82 -20.59
C ASN A 280 0.30 17.80 -19.47
N ASP A 281 1.03 18.87 -19.81
CA ASP A 281 1.51 19.87 -18.85
C ASP A 281 0.39 20.61 -18.10
N SER A 282 -0.79 20.75 -18.72
CA SER A 282 -1.96 21.40 -18.13
C SER A 282 -2.82 20.47 -17.26
N GLU A 283 -2.57 19.16 -17.26
CA GLU A 283 -3.34 18.21 -16.47
C GLU A 283 -2.85 18.19 -15.01
N VAL A 284 -3.76 17.84 -14.08
CA VAL A 284 -3.41 17.62 -12.68
C VAL A 284 -2.91 16.18 -12.52
N TYR A 285 -1.76 15.99 -11.89
CA TYR A 285 -1.36 14.66 -11.45
C TYR A 285 -2.08 14.31 -10.14
N HIS A 286 -3.21 13.61 -10.23
CA HIS A 286 -4.06 13.26 -9.08
C HIS A 286 -3.47 12.19 -8.15
N ASP A 287 -2.40 11.51 -8.55
CA ASP A 287 -1.72 10.54 -7.70
C ASP A 287 -0.55 11.19 -6.94
N SER A 288 0.22 10.40 -6.20
CA SER A 288 1.33 10.90 -5.38
C SER A 288 2.69 10.36 -5.83
N VAL A 289 3.63 11.29 -6.06
CA VAL A 289 5.02 10.97 -6.39
C VAL A 289 5.68 10.08 -5.32
N PHE A 290 5.20 10.15 -4.07
CA PHE A 290 5.62 9.28 -2.97
C PHE A 290 5.55 7.78 -3.32
N PHE A 291 4.50 7.33 -4.01
CA PHE A 291 4.29 5.91 -4.25
C PHE A 291 5.08 5.38 -5.44
N LEU A 292 5.70 6.24 -6.25
CA LEU A 292 6.40 5.84 -7.47
C LEU A 292 7.54 4.82 -7.20
N PRO A 293 8.48 5.06 -6.27
CA PRO A 293 9.47 4.04 -5.93
C PRO A 293 8.97 2.97 -4.95
N ILE A 294 7.92 3.27 -4.18
CA ILE A 294 7.31 2.31 -3.24
C ILE A 294 6.69 1.14 -4.01
N ILE A 295 6.02 1.40 -5.13
CA ILE A 295 5.43 0.36 -6.00
C ILE A 295 6.51 -0.60 -6.52
N ASP A 296 7.67 -0.09 -6.95
CA ASP A 296 8.78 -0.94 -7.36
C ASP A 296 9.36 -1.75 -6.18
N ASN A 297 9.42 -1.15 -5.00
CA ASN A 297 9.88 -1.85 -3.79
C ASN A 297 8.89 -2.93 -3.33
N VAL A 298 7.57 -2.71 -3.48
CA VAL A 298 6.55 -3.74 -3.29
C VAL A 298 6.84 -4.91 -4.23
N LEU A 299 7.09 -4.65 -5.52
CA LEU A 299 7.44 -5.71 -6.47
C LEU A 299 8.73 -6.45 -6.08
N LYS A 300 9.79 -5.74 -5.66
CA LYS A 300 11.03 -6.39 -5.17
C LYS A 300 10.75 -7.32 -3.99
N LEU A 301 9.91 -6.89 -3.04
CA LEU A 301 9.53 -7.69 -1.88
C LEU A 301 8.65 -8.90 -2.23
N THR A 302 8.04 -8.96 -3.41
CA THR A 302 7.38 -10.20 -3.86
C THR A 302 8.38 -11.31 -4.25
N LYS A 303 9.67 -10.97 -4.40
CA LYS A 303 10.72 -11.87 -4.88
C LYS A 303 11.63 -12.43 -3.77
N ILE A 304 11.37 -12.06 -2.51
CA ILE A 304 12.10 -12.58 -1.33
C ILE A 304 11.63 -13.99 -0.98
#